data_AF-A0A6G4ZPU0-F1
#
_entry.id   AF-A0A6G4ZPU0-F1
#
_cell.length_a   1.000
_cell.length_b   1.000
_cell.length_c   1.000
_cell.angle_alpha   90.00
_cell.angle_beta   90.00
_cell.angle_gamma   90.00
#
_symmetry.space_group_name_H-M   'P 1'
#
loop_
_entity.id
_entity.type
_entity.pdbx_description
1 polymer ?
#
loop_
_entity_poly.entity_id
_entity_poly.type
_entity_poly.pdbx_seq_one_letter_code
_entity_poly.pdbx_strand_id
1 'polypeptide(L)'
;MSSREWKFRIQDILRSIEKIESYLDGMTLTHFKKNDLVKDAVVRNLEIIGEASKNVPLTIRRTHSDIPWTQMNGMRNILIHEYFGVDAKIVWHTAKKYLPELQKQLIALLKDKKN
;
A
#
# COMPACT_ATOMS: atom_id res chain seq x y z
N MET A 1 6.60 -13.22 -16.64
CA MET A 1 6.00 -13.38 -15.30
C MET A 1 4.76 -14.23 -15.43
N SER A 2 4.72 -15.38 -14.77
CA SER A 2 3.58 -16.28 -14.84
C SER A 2 2.36 -15.72 -14.07
N SER A 3 1.14 -16.20 -14.38
CA SER A 3 -0.07 -15.83 -13.63
C SER A 3 0.05 -16.16 -12.12
N ARG A 4 0.87 -17.16 -11.77
CA ARG A 4 1.07 -17.53 -10.36
C ARG A 4 1.91 -16.51 -9.60
N GLU A 5 2.84 -15.84 -10.28
CA GLU A 5 3.80 -14.92 -9.65
C GLU A 5 3.18 -13.58 -9.25
N TRP A 6 2.19 -13.06 -10.00
CA TRP A 6 1.57 -11.78 -9.64
C TRP A 6 0.66 -11.89 -8.42
N LYS A 7 0.04 -13.07 -8.19
CA LYS A 7 -0.76 -13.32 -6.98
C LYS A 7 0.09 -13.21 -5.71
N PHE A 8 1.36 -13.61 -5.75
CA PHE A 8 2.30 -13.38 -4.65
C PHE A 8 2.57 -11.89 -4.41
N ARG A 9 2.66 -11.07 -5.48
CA ARG A 9 2.79 -9.61 -5.33
C ARG A 9 1.57 -9.00 -4.64
N ILE A 10 0.37 -9.47 -4.96
CA ILE A 10 -0.85 -9.03 -4.27
C ILE A 10 -0.83 -9.44 -2.79
N GLN A 11 -0.38 -10.66 -2.49
CA GLN A 11 -0.23 -11.11 -1.11
C GLN A 11 0.81 -10.28 -0.34
N ASP A 12 1.90 -9.86 -0.97
CA ASP A 12 2.88 -8.96 -0.36
C ASP A 12 2.24 -7.60 -0.03
N ILE A 13 1.44 -7.05 -0.94
CA ILE A 13 0.69 -5.81 -0.69
C ILE A 13 -0.26 -5.98 0.50
N LEU A 14 -1.05 -7.05 0.52
CA LEU A 14 -2.02 -7.32 1.60
C LEU A 14 -1.32 -7.46 2.95
N ARG A 15 -0.20 -8.20 3.02
CA ARG A 15 0.60 -8.34 4.24
C ARG A 15 1.16 -7.00 4.73
N SER A 16 1.58 -6.12 3.81
CA SER A 16 2.04 -4.78 4.17
C SER A 16 0.91 -3.89 4.69
N ILE A 17 -0.30 -4.00 4.12
CA ILE A 17 -1.49 -3.31 4.64
C ILE A 17 -1.80 -3.79 6.06
N GLU A 18 -1.86 -5.11 6.29
CA GLU A 18 -2.13 -5.69 7.62
C GLU A 18 -1.12 -5.23 8.67
N LYS A 19 0.17 -5.17 8.31
CA LYS A 19 1.21 -4.62 9.20
C LYS A 19 0.93 -3.16 9.54
N ILE A 20 0.66 -2.31 8.54
CA ILE A 20 0.35 -0.90 8.75
C ILE A 20 -0.87 -0.75 9.68
N GLU A 21 -1.94 -1.51 9.44
CA GLU A 21 -3.14 -1.49 10.28
C GLU A 21 -2.81 -1.87 11.72
N SER A 22 -2.00 -2.91 11.93
CA SER A 22 -1.58 -3.35 13.26
C SER A 22 -0.75 -2.30 14.01
N TYR A 23 0.15 -1.58 13.32
CA TYR A 23 0.98 -0.54 13.95
C TYR A 23 0.19 0.69 14.36
N LEU A 24 -0.92 0.96 13.65
CA LEU A 24 -1.76 2.12 13.86
C LEU A 24 -3.01 1.80 14.69
N ASP A 25 -3.18 0.56 15.13
CA ASP A 25 -4.33 0.17 15.95
C ASP A 25 -4.31 0.92 17.29
N GLY A 26 -5.48 1.44 17.70
CA GLY A 26 -5.62 2.32 18.86
C GLY A 26 -4.81 3.63 18.83
N MET A 27 -4.01 3.88 17.79
CA MET A 27 -3.13 5.04 17.71
C MET A 27 -3.90 6.30 17.32
N THR A 28 -3.45 7.46 17.80
CA THR A 28 -3.96 8.77 17.36
C THR A 28 -2.95 9.43 16.42
N LEU A 29 -3.41 10.35 15.57
CA LEU A 29 -2.51 11.14 14.70
C LEU A 29 -1.43 11.88 15.51
N THR A 30 -1.76 12.37 16.71
CA THR A 30 -0.81 13.07 17.57
C THR A 30 0.31 12.15 18.06
N HIS A 31 -0.02 10.91 18.45
CA HIS A 31 0.98 9.91 18.83
C HIS A 31 1.82 9.48 17.63
N PHE A 32 1.19 9.24 16.49
CA PHE A 32 1.89 8.87 15.26
C PHE A 32 2.94 9.92 14.85
N LYS A 33 2.59 11.20 14.87
CA LYS A 33 3.53 12.29 14.52
C LYS A 33 4.80 12.29 15.37
N LYS A 34 4.69 11.88 16.64
CA LYS A 34 5.79 11.86 17.63
C LYS A 34 6.55 10.53 17.68
N ASN A 35 6.10 9.51 16.95
CA ASN A 35 6.68 8.17 17.01
C ASN A 35 7.41 7.85 15.70
N ASP A 36 8.71 8.17 15.63
CA ASP A 36 9.54 7.96 14.45
C ASP A 36 9.61 6.49 14.03
N LEU A 37 9.73 5.57 14.99
CA LEU A 37 9.77 4.13 14.71
C LEU A 37 8.51 3.66 13.97
N VAL A 38 7.33 4.10 14.39
CA VAL A 38 6.08 3.73 13.73
C VAL A 38 5.94 4.43 12.38
N LYS A 39 6.36 5.69 12.26
CA LYS A 39 6.39 6.39 10.96
C LYS A 39 7.27 5.63 9.98
N ASP A 40 8.48 5.27 10.37
CA ASP A 40 9.43 4.54 9.53
C ASP A 40 8.88 3.16 9.14
N ALA A 41 8.26 2.45 10.08
CA ALA A 41 7.63 1.16 9.82
C ALA A 41 6.47 1.26 8.82
N VAL A 42 5.63 2.29 8.93
CA VAL A 42 4.52 2.53 7.98
C VAL A 42 5.06 2.92 6.61
N VAL A 43 6.01 3.86 6.57
CA VAL A 43 6.69 4.30 5.36
C VAL A 43 7.29 3.12 4.62
N ARG A 44 8.04 2.26 5.31
CA ARG A 44 8.64 1.06 4.72
C ARG A 44 7.60 0.13 4.09
N ASN A 45 6.45 -0.05 4.73
CA ASN A 45 5.39 -0.89 4.17
C ASN A 45 4.71 -0.23 2.96
N LEU A 46 4.57 1.10 2.92
CA LEU A 46 4.08 1.82 1.73
C LEU A 46 5.03 1.68 0.53
N GLU A 47 6.36 1.66 0.76
CA GLU A 47 7.33 1.36 -0.30
C GLU A 47 7.15 -0.04 -0.87
N ILE A 48 6.98 -1.04 0.00
CA ILE A 48 6.78 -2.44 -0.39
C ILE A 48 5.50 -2.56 -1.24
N ILE A 49 4.43 -1.88 -0.85
CA ILE A 49 3.19 -1.82 -1.62
C ILE A 49 3.46 -1.29 -3.03
N GLY A 50 4.18 -0.17 -3.15
CA GLY A 50 4.49 0.45 -4.44
C GLY A 50 5.42 -0.37 -5.34
N GLU A 51 6.38 -1.09 -4.76
CA GLU A 51 7.26 -1.99 -5.53
C GLU A 51 6.51 -3.26 -5.97
N ALA A 52 5.70 -3.85 -5.10
CA ALA A 52 4.89 -5.01 -5.44
C ALA A 52 3.86 -4.68 -6.53
N SER A 53 3.19 -3.52 -6.45
CA SER A 53 2.21 -3.08 -7.46
C SER A 53 2.83 -2.84 -8.83
N LYS A 54 4.07 -2.33 -8.89
CA LYS A 54 4.79 -2.10 -10.14
C LYS A 54 5.07 -3.41 -10.89
N ASN A 55 5.33 -4.47 -10.14
CA ASN A 55 5.65 -5.79 -10.66
C ASN A 55 4.40 -6.63 -11.01
N VAL A 56 3.19 -6.07 -10.86
CA VAL A 56 1.96 -6.71 -11.40
C VAL A 56 1.91 -6.51 -12.92
N PRO A 57 1.65 -7.59 -13.71
CA PRO A 57 1.58 -7.52 -15.16
C PRO A 57 0.60 -6.46 -15.66
N LEU A 58 0.97 -5.78 -16.76
CA LEU A 58 0.14 -4.73 -17.34
C LEU A 58 -1.26 -5.24 -17.75
N THR A 59 -1.36 -6.50 -18.19
CA THR A 59 -2.64 -7.14 -18.54
C THR A 59 -3.59 -7.15 -17.35
N ILE A 60 -3.15 -7.61 -16.18
CA ILE A 60 -3.94 -7.60 -14.94
C ILE A 60 -4.31 -6.18 -14.54
N ARG A 61 -3.35 -5.25 -14.57
CA ARG A 61 -3.60 -3.85 -14.23
C ARG A 61 -4.62 -3.15 -15.14
N ARG A 62 -4.67 -3.54 -16.42
CA ARG A 62 -5.63 -3.02 -17.40
C ARG A 62 -7.01 -3.65 -17.24
N THR A 63 -7.08 -4.95 -16.95
CA THR A 63 -8.36 -5.64 -16.72
C THR A 63 -9.04 -5.15 -15.44
N HIS A 64 -8.26 -4.80 -14.42
CA HIS A 64 -8.73 -4.30 -13.12
C HIS A 64 -8.33 -2.85 -12.91
N SER A 65 -8.79 -1.95 -13.79
CA SER A 65 -8.42 -0.53 -13.82
C SER A 65 -9.06 0.31 -12.72
N ASP A 66 -10.05 -0.24 -12.01
CA ASP A 66 -10.68 0.33 -10.82
C ASP A 66 -9.75 0.32 -9.59
N ILE A 67 -8.75 -0.57 -9.60
CA ILE A 67 -7.71 -0.62 -8.58
C ILE A 67 -6.69 0.49 -8.85
N PRO A 68 -6.31 1.30 -7.83
CA PRO A 68 -5.46 2.48 -8.01
C PRO A 68 -3.96 2.13 -8.17
N TRP A 69 -3.62 1.37 -9.22
CA TRP A 69 -2.25 0.88 -9.49
C TRP A 69 -1.22 2.01 -9.60
N THR A 70 -1.59 3.11 -10.25
CA THR A 70 -0.70 4.25 -10.45
C THR A 70 -0.39 4.95 -9.13
N GLN A 71 -1.39 5.08 -8.26
CA GLN A 71 -1.24 5.67 -6.93
C GLN A 71 -0.38 4.77 -6.03
N MET A 72 -0.59 3.45 -6.06
CA MET A 72 0.30 2.50 -5.35
C MET A 72 1.74 2.62 -5.83
N ASN A 73 1.98 2.62 -7.14
CA ASN A 73 3.33 2.79 -7.69
C ASN A 73 3.99 4.10 -7.26
N GLY A 74 3.17 5.14 -7.05
CA GLY A 74 3.59 6.44 -6.56
C GLY A 74 3.86 6.49 -5.05
N MET A 75 3.50 5.47 -4.26
CA MET A 75 3.71 5.47 -2.80
C MET A 75 5.19 5.54 -2.42
N ARG A 76 6.09 4.99 -3.24
CA ARG A 76 7.54 5.16 -3.08
C ARG A 76 7.98 6.63 -3.28
N ASN A 77 7.22 7.41 -4.04
CA ASN A 77 7.50 8.82 -4.34
C ASN A 77 6.83 9.77 -3.34
N ILE A 78 5.82 9.33 -2.58
CA ILE A 78 5.25 10.09 -1.43
C ILE A 78 6.36 10.42 -0.41
N LEU A 79 7.44 9.64 -0.42
CA LEU A 79 8.62 9.79 0.44
C LEU A 79 9.68 10.76 -0.11
N ILE A 80 9.61 11.06 -1.40
CA ILE A 80 10.65 11.80 -2.13
C ILE A 80 10.25 13.28 -2.29
N HIS A 81 8.96 13.60 -2.15
CA HIS A 81 8.48 14.92 -2.56
C HIS A 81 8.87 16.10 -1.66
N GLU A 82 9.43 15.86 -0.47
CA GLU A 82 10.20 16.88 0.23
C GLU A 82 11.40 16.25 0.92
N TYR A 83 12.59 16.65 0.49
CA TYR A 83 13.87 16.55 1.23
C TYR A 83 13.79 17.15 2.67
N PHE A 84 12.62 17.61 3.10
CA PHE A 84 12.28 18.21 4.40
C PHE A 84 11.31 17.38 5.26
N GLY A 85 10.95 16.17 4.84
CA GLY A 85 10.26 15.21 5.69
C GLY A 85 8.93 14.75 5.11
N VAL A 86 8.67 13.46 5.27
CA VAL A 86 7.38 12.86 4.93
C VAL A 86 6.28 13.54 5.74
N ASP A 87 5.29 14.17 5.11
CA ASP A 87 4.16 14.74 5.85
C ASP A 87 3.41 13.59 6.55
N ALA A 88 3.64 13.47 7.85
CA ALA A 88 3.05 12.46 8.70
C ALA A 88 1.52 12.48 8.63
N LYS A 89 0.87 13.62 8.31
CA LYS A 89 -0.57 13.65 8.06
C LYS A 89 -0.94 12.91 6.78
N ILE A 90 -0.18 13.08 5.69
CA ILE A 90 -0.43 12.41 4.42
C ILE A 90 -0.26 10.90 4.58
N VAL A 91 0.81 10.46 5.23
CA VAL A 91 1.04 9.03 5.51
C VAL A 91 -0.07 8.46 6.37
N TRP A 92 -0.41 9.13 7.48
CA TRP A 92 -1.49 8.72 8.36
C TRP A 92 -2.83 8.60 7.62
N HIS A 93 -3.18 9.61 6.83
CA HIS A 93 -4.43 9.62 6.08
C HIS A 93 -4.45 8.53 5.02
N THR A 94 -3.33 8.31 4.33
CA THR A 94 -3.20 7.21 3.37
C THR A 94 -3.45 5.87 4.03
N ALA A 95 -2.77 5.64 5.16
CA ALA A 95 -2.91 4.41 5.92
C ALA A 95 -4.34 4.18 6.45
N LYS A 96 -4.97 5.21 7.03
CA LYS A 96 -6.28 5.06 7.69
C LYS A 96 -7.49 5.16 6.75
N LYS A 97 -7.40 5.88 5.63
CA LYS A 97 -8.54 6.12 4.73
C LYS A 97 -8.50 5.33 3.44
N TYR A 98 -7.33 5.15 2.83
CA TYR A 98 -7.23 4.57 1.48
C TYR A 98 -6.86 3.08 1.51
N LEU A 99 -5.96 2.66 2.41
CA LEU A 99 -5.55 1.25 2.47
C LEU A 99 -6.69 0.26 2.77
N PRO A 100 -7.68 0.55 3.65
CA PRO A 100 -8.76 -0.39 3.93
C PRO A 100 -9.60 -0.70 2.68
N GLU A 101 -9.83 0.29 1.81
CA GLU A 101 -10.58 0.07 0.58
C GLU A 101 -9.74 -0.67 -0.47
N LEU A 102 -8.46 -0.30 -0.60
CA LEU A 102 -7.52 -1.02 -1.44
C LEU A 102 -7.42 -2.50 -1.05
N GLN A 103 -7.38 -2.82 0.24
CA GLN A 103 -7.33 -4.20 0.74
C GLN A 103 -8.53 -5.01 0.25
N LYS A 104 -9.74 -4.47 0.33
CA LYS A 104 -10.96 -5.14 -0.17
C LYS A 104 -10.88 -5.41 -1.67
N GLN A 105 -10.46 -4.43 -2.45
CA GLN A 105 -10.30 -4.57 -3.90
C GLN A 105 -9.31 -5.68 -4.26
N LEU A 106 -8.17 -5.73 -3.56
CA LEU A 106 -7.13 -6.76 -3.77
C LEU A 106 -7.57 -8.16 -3.33
N ILE A 107 -8.36 -8.28 -2.26
CA ILE A 107 -8.97 -9.54 -1.85
C ILE A 107 -9.97 -10.02 -2.91
N ALA A 108 -10.78 -9.11 -3.47
CA ALA A 108 -11.71 -9.43 -4.55
C ALA A 108 -10.97 -9.91 -5.81
N LEU A 109 -9.87 -9.23 -6.18
CA LEU A 109 -9.01 -9.60 -7.30
C LEU A 109 -8.46 -11.04 -7.19
N LEU A 110 -8.04 -11.46 -5.98
CA LEU A 110 -7.54 -12.81 -5.75
C LEU A 110 -8.63 -13.90 -5.84
N LYS A 111 -9.89 -13.53 -5.60
CA LYS A 111 -11.04 -14.44 -5.66
C LYS A 111 -11.69 -14.51 -7.04
N ASP A 112 -11.40 -13.55 -7.92
CA ASP A 112 -11.95 -13.53 -9.27
C ASP A 112 -11.42 -14.72 -10.10
N LYS A 113 -12.36 -15.56 -10.55
CA LYS A 113 -12.09 -16.78 -11.33
C LYS A 113 -11.73 -16.48 -12.79
N LYS A 114 -11.82 -15.22 -13.23
CA LYS A 114 -11.44 -14.79 -14.58
C LYS A 114 -9.92 -14.60 -14.77
N ASN A 115 -9.09 -14.83 -13.73
CA ASN A 115 -7.65 -14.54 -13.70
C ASN A 115 -6.69 -15.73 -13.51
#